data_AF-A0AAV0KYL0-F1
#
_entry.id   AF-A0AAV0KYL0-F1
#
_cell.length_a   1.000
_cell.length_b   1.000
_cell.length_c   1.000
_cell.angle_alpha   90.00
_cell.angle_beta   90.00
_cell.angle_gamma   90.00
#
_symmetry.space_group_name_H-M   'P 1'
#
loop_
_entity.id
_entity.type
_entity.pdbx_description
1 polymer ?
#
loop_
_entity_poly.entity_id
_entity_poly.type
_entity_poly.pdbx_seq_one_letter_code
_entity_poly.pdbx_strand_id
1 'polypeptide(L)'
;MKIKLPGRNSAGVVTAFYVRSSSPVSGHDELDIEFLGNQEGKPITLQTNIFINGKGDREQRFHLWFDPTADFHDYTILWNHHQVA
;
A
#
# COMPACT_ATOMS: atom_id res chain seq x y z
N MET A 1 -5.58 -9.65 -3.11
CA MET A 1 -4.67 -10.40 -2.23
C MET A 1 -5.27 -10.39 -0.83
N LYS A 2 -5.26 -11.53 -0.12
CA LYS A 2 -5.64 -11.56 1.31
C LYS A 2 -4.41 -11.29 2.16
N ILE A 3 -4.44 -10.22 2.96
CA ILE A 3 -3.29 -9.79 3.77
C ILE A 3 -3.74 -9.64 5.22
N LYS A 4 -2.94 -10.17 6.14
CA LYS A 4 -3.01 -9.91 7.58
C LYS A 4 -1.67 -9.34 8.02
N LEU A 5 -1.70 -8.22 8.74
CA LEU A 5 -0.48 -7.54 9.16
C LEU A 5 0.07 -8.09 10.48
N PRO A 6 1.36 -7.85 10.80
CA PRO A 6 1.93 -8.27 12.07
C PRO A 6 1.22 -7.61 13.27
N GLY A 7 0.64 -8.41 14.18
CA GLY A 7 0.03 -7.96 15.44
C GLY A 7 1.02 -7.64 16.56
N ARG A 8 2.21 -7.15 16.21
CA ARG A 8 3.29 -6.78 17.13
C ARG A 8 3.95 -5.51 16.61
N ASN A 9 4.86 -4.93 17.40
CA ASN A 9 5.60 -3.74 16.98
C ASN A 9 6.24 -3.94 15.59
N SER A 10 5.82 -3.09 14.66
CA SER A 10 6.24 -3.06 13.25
C SER A 10 6.72 -1.67 12.85
N ALA A 11 7.05 -0.81 13.82
CA ALA A 11 7.51 0.55 13.55
C ALA A 11 8.72 0.57 12.61
N GLY A 12 8.61 1.35 11.53
CA GLY A 12 9.65 1.45 10.50
C GLY A 12 9.67 0.33 9.47
N VAL A 13 8.77 -0.65 9.56
CA VAL A 13 8.59 -1.72 8.56
C VAL A 13 7.40 -1.38 7.66
N VAL A 14 7.58 -1.53 6.35
CA VAL A 14 6.51 -1.38 5.37
C VAL A 14 6.17 -2.75 4.80
N THR A 15 4.89 -3.13 4.86
CA THR A 15 4.36 -4.25 4.06
C THR A 15 3.77 -3.66 2.79
N ALA A 16 4.27 -4.07 1.62
CA ALA A 16 3.84 -3.52 0.34
C ALA A 16 3.17 -4.58 -0.53
N PHE A 17 2.06 -4.21 -1.16
CA PHE A 17 1.45 -4.92 -2.28
C PHE A 17 1.30 -3.92 -3.42
N TYR A 18 2.07 -4.13 -4.49
CA TYR A 18 2.20 -3.15 -5.55
C TYR A 18 2.30 -3.82 -6.92
N VAL A 19 2.04 -3.03 -7.96
CA VAL A 19 2.26 -3.41 -9.36
C VAL A 19 3.19 -2.38 -9.95
N ARG A 20 4.32 -2.84 -10.51
CA ARG A 20 5.34 -1.97 -11.09
C ARG A 20 5.71 -2.46 -12.48
N SER A 21 5.75 -1.55 -13.43
CA SER A 21 6.29 -1.85 -14.77
C SER A 21 7.78 -2.18 -14.71
N SER A 22 8.27 -3.00 -15.64
CA SER A 22 9.69 -3.40 -15.69
C SER A 22 10.62 -2.31 -16.23
N SER A 23 10.10 -1.12 -16.56
CA SER A 23 10.87 0.00 -17.07
C SER A 23 11.89 0.52 -16.04
N PRO A 24 12.95 1.21 -16.49
CA PRO A 24 13.87 1.90 -15.58
C PRO A 24 13.16 2.88 -14.65
N VAL A 25 13.79 3.21 -13.53
CA VAL A 25 13.22 4.11 -12.51
C VAL A 25 12.76 5.44 -13.10
N SER A 26 13.45 5.96 -14.13
CA SER A 26 13.08 7.23 -14.77
C SER A 26 11.80 7.20 -15.60
N GLY A 27 11.24 6.02 -15.90
CA GLY A 27 10.10 5.88 -16.81
C GLY A 27 9.14 4.75 -16.46
N HIS A 28 9.10 4.35 -15.18
CA HIS A 28 8.21 3.30 -14.72
C HIS A 28 6.87 3.87 -14.26
N ASP A 29 5.82 3.11 -14.51
CA ASP A 29 4.53 3.26 -13.83
C ASP A 29 4.47 2.28 -12.65
N GLU A 30 3.81 2.70 -11.57
CA GLU A 30 3.67 1.92 -10.34
C GLU A 30 2.38 2.29 -9.59
N LEU A 31 1.73 1.29 -9.01
CA LEU A 31 0.53 1.42 -8.18
C LEU A 31 0.80 0.74 -6.84
N ASP A 32 0.70 1.51 -5.76
CA ASP A 32 1.13 1.08 -4.43
C ASP A 32 -0.03 0.93 -3.45
N ILE A 33 -0.01 -0.16 -2.68
CA ILE A 33 -0.70 -0.30 -1.41
C ILE A 33 0.35 -0.63 -0.35
N GLU A 34 0.63 0.33 0.53
CA GLU A 34 1.69 0.25 1.53
C GLU A 34 1.12 0.39 2.93
N PHE A 35 1.37 -0.61 3.77
CA PHE A 35 1.01 -0.57 5.18
C PHE A 35 2.23 -0.08 5.98
N LEU A 36 2.13 1.14 6.50
CA LEU A 36 3.17 1.75 7.32
C LEU A 36 3.04 1.23 8.75
N GLY A 37 3.91 0.29 9.11
CA GLY A 37 3.90 -0.34 10.42
C GLY A 37 4.13 0.65 11.56
N ASN A 38 3.66 0.29 12.74
CA ASN A 38 3.63 1.18 13.90
C ASN A 38 4.03 0.44 15.18
N GLN A 39 4.23 1.20 16.26
CA GLN A 39 4.40 0.65 17.60
C GLN A 39 3.18 -0.19 17.99
N GLU A 40 3.39 -1.18 18.84
CA GLU A 40 2.32 -2.06 19.30
C GLU A 40 1.17 -1.26 19.95
N GLY A 41 -0.07 -1.62 19.59
CA GLY A 41 -1.28 -0.91 20.04
C GLY A 41 -1.54 0.44 19.37
N LYS A 42 -0.72 0.87 18.40
CA LYS A 42 -0.96 2.07 17.59
C LYS A 42 -1.50 1.70 16.20
N PRO A 43 -2.37 2.53 15.60
CA PRO A 43 -2.99 2.21 14.33
C PRO A 43 -1.94 2.18 13.20
N ILE A 44 -2.07 1.20 12.32
CA ILE A 44 -1.30 1.11 11.08
C ILE A 44 -1.91 2.07 10.06
N THR A 45 -1.07 2.83 9.36
CA THR A 45 -1.51 3.70 8.25
C THR A 45 -1.46 2.93 6.95
N LEU A 46 -2.54 2.97 6.18
CA LEU A 46 -2.53 2.56 4.79
C LEU A 46 -2.15 3.77 3.92
N GLN A 47 -1.15 3.59 3.08
CA GLN A 47 -0.75 4.53 2.04
C GLN A 47 -1.07 3.93 0.67
N THR A 48 -1.59 4.76 -0.22
CA THR A 48 -1.65 4.45 -1.66
C THR A 48 -0.84 5.49 -2.43
N ASN A 49 -0.23 5.08 -3.54
CA ASN A 49 0.50 5.99 -4.42
C ASN A 49 0.36 5.57 -5.89
N ILE A 50 0.61 6.52 -6.79
CA ILE A 50 0.60 6.30 -8.23
C ILE A 50 1.82 6.99 -8.85
N PHE A 51 2.71 6.19 -9.42
CA PHE A 51 3.78 6.67 -10.29
C PHE A 51 3.35 6.58 -11.75
N ILE A 52 3.62 7.66 -12.50
CA ILE A 52 3.42 7.72 -13.95
C ILE A 52 4.72 8.23 -14.57
N ASN A 53 5.31 7.45 -15.47
CA ASN A 53 6.57 7.75 -16.15
C ASN A 53 7.67 8.23 -15.18
N GLY A 54 7.88 7.44 -14.12
CA GLY A 54 8.90 7.68 -13.09
C GLY A 54 8.55 8.75 -12.06
N LYS A 55 7.39 9.41 -12.15
CA LYS A 55 6.98 10.48 -11.23
C LYS A 55 5.82 10.03 -10.34
N GLY A 56 6.10 9.93 -9.03
CA GLY A 56 5.13 9.68 -7.96
C GLY A 56 4.57 10.97 -7.37
N ASP A 57 4.68 11.11 -6.05
CA ASP A 57 4.20 12.23 -5.23
C ASP A 57 2.67 12.38 -5.24
N ARG A 58 1.94 11.25 -5.22
CA ARG A 58 0.47 11.19 -5.21
C ARG A 58 -0.06 10.40 -4.03
N GLU A 59 0.64 10.49 -2.90
CA GLU A 59 0.33 9.71 -1.71
C GLU A 59 -1.03 10.11 -1.12
N GLN A 60 -1.85 9.11 -0.82
CA GLN A 60 -2.98 9.24 0.09
C GLN A 60 -2.73 8.37 1.31
N ARG A 61 -3.06 8.87 2.50
CA ARG A 61 -2.86 8.16 3.77
C ARG A 61 -4.12 8.18 4.60
N PHE A 62 -4.51 7.02 5.11
CA PHE A 62 -5.67 6.88 5.98
C PHE A 62 -5.53 5.70 6.93
N HIS A 63 -6.31 5.74 8.01
CA HIS A 63 -6.48 4.60 8.91
C HIS A 63 -7.64 3.74 8.43
N LEU A 64 -7.48 2.43 8.60
CA LEU A 64 -8.56 1.48 8.35
C LEU A 64 -9.59 1.54 9.47
N TRP A 65 -10.85 1.26 9.15
CA TRP A 65 -11.96 1.22 10.11
C TRP A 65 -12.01 -0.11 10.90
N PHE A 66 -11.00 -0.95 10.75
CA PHE A 66 -10.82 -2.24 11.40
C PHE A 66 -9.34 -2.42 11.78
N ASP A 67 -9.06 -3.42 12.64
CA ASP A 67 -7.69 -3.81 12.98
C ASP A 67 -7.13 -4.78 11.91
N PRO A 68 -6.20 -4.33 11.03
CA PRO A 68 -5.66 -5.17 9.96
C PRO A 68 -4.72 -6.28 10.46
N THR A 69 -4.45 -6.36 11.76
CA THR A 69 -3.63 -7.40 12.39
C THR A 69 -4.46 -8.57 12.92
N ALA A 70 -5.77 -8.35 13.12
CA ALA A 70 -6.66 -9.32 13.77
C ALA A 70 -7.01 -10.49 12.84
N ASP A 71 -7.29 -10.21 11.56
CA ASP A 71 -7.60 -11.24 10.56
C ASP A 71 -7.11 -10.85 9.15
N PHE A 72 -7.28 -11.73 8.18
CA PHE A 72 -7.01 -11.46 6.78
C PHE A 72 -8.12 -10.60 6.16
N HIS A 73 -7.70 -9.56 5.44
CA HIS A 73 -8.60 -8.70 4.66
C HIS A 73 -8.21 -8.68 3.18
N ASP A 74 -9.18 -8.45 2.32
CA ASP A 74 -8.98 -8.35 0.88
C ASP A 74 -8.51 -6.95 0.49
N TYR A 75 -7.35 -6.89 -0.17
CA TYR A 75 -6.81 -5.68 -0.79
C TYR A 75 -6.64 -5.94 -2.29
N THR A 76 -7.20 -5.07 -3.11
CA THR A 76 -7.29 -5.23 -4.56
C THR A 76 -6.95 -3.92 -5.25
N ILE A 77 -6.36 -4.03 -6.44
CA ILE A 77 -6.21 -2.92 -7.37
C ILE A 77 -7.03 -3.30 -8.60
N LEU A 78 -8.04 -2.49 -8.93
CA LEU A 78 -8.72 -2.52 -10.21
C LEU A 78 -8.00 -1.53 -11.14
N TRP A 79 -7.43 -2.05 -12.23
CA TRP A 79 -6.77 -1.22 -13.22
C TRP A 79 -7.28 -1.56 -14.63
N ASN A 80 -7.75 -0.55 -15.34
CA ASN A 80 -8.13 -0.63 -16.74
C ASN A 80 -7.87 0.71 -17.45
N HIS A 81 -8.23 0.81 -18.74
CA HIS A 81 -7.98 2.00 -19.55
C HIS A 81 -8.73 3.28 -19.09
N HIS A 82 -9.71 3.16 -18.19
CA HIS A 82 -10.52 4.28 -17.71
C HIS A 82 -10.22 4.69 -16.28
N GLN A 83 -9.73 3.77 -15.44
CA GLN A 83 -9.56 4.03 -14.01
C GLN A 83 -8.54 3.14 -13.33
N VAL A 84 -8.10 3.64 -12.17
CA VAL A 84 -7.49 2.88 -11.08
C VAL A 84 -8.39 3.04 -9.85
N ALA A 85 -8.75 1.92 -9.20
CA ALA A 85 -9.61 1.90 -8.01
C ALA A 85 -9.22 0.78 -7.04
#